data_AF-A0A7C8CFY4-F1
#
_entry.id   AF-A0A7C8CFY4-F1
#
_cell.length_a   1.000
_cell.length_b   1.000
_cell.length_c   1.000
_cell.angle_alpha   90.00
_cell.angle_beta   90.00
_cell.angle_gamma   90.00
#
_symmetry.space_group_name_H-M   'P 1'
#
loop_
_entity.id
_entity.type
_entity.pdbx_description
1 polymer ?
#
loop_
_entity_poly.entity_id
_entity_poly.type
_entity_poly.pdbx_seq_one_letter_code
_entity_poly.pdbx_strand_id
1 'polypeptide(L)'
;MTKKTLLLLGSMLLLSPTSGKADSTCQGTDCPSTSATEFGQKESAKQAGLAILDRIARAGSPGLRIWTNDGRTAYTVGDHLTFSVTSDRELYVTVLHIDSHGTVTILQSGDTPSALLGIQNRKITLPPTGAPYQIHANQPVGIETLYALGTPLPLQTQWLLTGVTEPFPVLDTGESSSLALRLENLLTQRPEFKGYAAARFDQSISLPTTGDTGPQYTAQGIVEYFTTRHRAIRRPRLDLDIKFEFGEAILTSQAKNDLSEVGKALADSRLSGQNFRLIGHTDDIGSPEENVLL
;
A
#
# COMPACT_ATOMS: atom_id res chain seq x y z
N MET A 1 8.37 -31.81 21.33
CA MET A 1 9.17 -30.58 21.19
C MET A 1 8.77 -29.91 19.89
N THR A 2 7.86 -28.96 19.96
CA THR A 2 7.30 -28.25 18.81
C THR A 2 8.24 -27.11 18.45
N LYS A 3 8.92 -27.20 17.30
CA LYS A 3 9.78 -26.13 16.79
C LYS A 3 8.92 -24.88 16.52
N LYS A 4 9.29 -23.74 17.09
CA LYS A 4 8.69 -22.43 16.82
C LYS A 4 9.74 -21.58 16.09
N THR A 5 9.34 -20.96 14.99
CA THR A 5 10.18 -20.15 14.10
C THR A 5 10.02 -18.68 14.48
N LEU A 6 11.14 -17.98 14.70
CA LEU A 6 11.19 -16.52 14.83
C LEU A 6 11.15 -15.91 13.41
N LEU A 7 10.25 -14.98 13.13
CA LEU A 7 10.12 -14.34 11.82
C LEU A 7 10.52 -12.86 11.95
N LEU A 8 11.62 -12.47 11.32
CA LEU A 8 12.06 -11.07 11.24
C LEU A 8 11.70 -10.53 9.85
N LEU A 9 10.81 -9.53 9.81
CA LEU A 9 10.44 -8.84 8.58
C LEU A 9 11.27 -7.56 8.47
N GLY A 10 12.11 -7.50 7.43
CA GLY A 10 12.82 -6.29 7.03
C GLY A 10 11.94 -5.43 6.11
N SER A 11 12.12 -4.11 6.08
CA SER A 11 11.47 -3.25 5.09
C SER A 11 12.41 -2.16 4.60
N MET A 12 12.44 -1.96 3.29
CA MET A 12 13.26 -0.97 2.59
C MET A 12 12.39 0.13 2.02
N LEU A 13 12.56 1.38 2.48
CA LEU A 13 11.79 2.54 2.02
C LEU A 13 12.65 3.51 1.21
N LEU A 14 12.08 4.04 0.13
CA LEU A 14 12.62 5.18 -0.60
C LEU A 14 12.20 6.51 0.06
N LEU A 15 13.17 7.33 0.47
CA LEU A 15 12.93 8.68 1.01
C LEU A 15 13.07 9.74 -0.09
N SER A 16 12.17 10.73 -0.10
CA SER A 16 12.31 11.89 -0.98
C SER A 16 13.53 12.73 -0.59
N PRO A 17 14.25 13.33 -1.55
CA PRO A 17 15.31 14.27 -1.24
C PRO A 17 14.70 15.54 -0.64
N THR A 18 14.67 15.63 0.69
CA THR A 18 14.49 16.92 1.36
C THR A 18 15.81 17.67 1.28
N SER A 19 15.79 18.89 0.75
CA SER A 19 16.91 19.82 0.83
C SER A 19 17.13 20.25 2.29
N GLY A 20 17.79 19.39 3.06
CA GLY A 20 18.19 19.63 4.43
C GLY A 20 19.56 19.01 4.63
N LYS A 21 20.52 19.81 5.08
CA LYS A 21 21.86 19.35 5.46
C LYS A 21 21.73 18.14 6.37
N ALA A 22 22.44 17.06 6.02
CA ALA A 22 22.60 15.92 6.90
C ALA A 22 23.47 16.35 8.10
N ASP A 23 22.83 16.57 9.25
CA ASP A 23 23.54 16.58 10.53
C ASP A 23 23.82 15.14 10.93
N SER A 24 25.10 14.79 10.89
CA SER A 24 25.62 13.47 11.24
C SER A 24 26.21 13.50 12.64
N THR A 25 25.36 13.55 13.66
CA THR A 25 25.74 13.23 15.05
C THR A 25 24.51 12.89 15.86
N CYS A 26 24.22 11.59 16.02
CA CYS A 26 23.45 11.08 17.15
C CYS A 26 24.29 10.01 17.85
N GLN A 27 25.10 10.46 18.81
CA GLN A 27 25.67 9.62 19.85
C GLN A 27 25.07 10.12 21.18
N GLY A 28 24.09 9.40 21.72
CA GLY A 28 23.39 9.73 22.97
C GLY A 28 22.05 9.01 23.09
N THR A 29 21.54 8.88 24.32
CA THR A 29 20.32 8.14 24.71
C THR A 29 19.00 8.70 24.14
N ASP A 30 19.06 9.68 23.25
CA ASP A 30 17.90 10.39 22.67
C ASP A 30 17.70 10.05 21.18
N CYS A 31 17.92 8.80 20.78
CA CYS A 31 17.36 8.31 19.52
C CYS A 31 15.85 8.07 19.75
N PRO A 32 14.94 8.62 18.93
CA PRO A 32 13.52 8.36 19.08
C PRO A 32 13.26 6.87 18.80
N SER A 33 13.11 6.08 19.87
CA SER A 33 12.55 4.74 19.77
C SER A 33 11.07 4.91 19.43
N THR A 34 10.66 4.43 18.27
CA THR A 34 9.25 4.31 17.92
C THR A 34 8.67 3.25 18.86
N SER A 35 8.12 3.70 20.00
CA SER A 35 7.68 2.80 21.07
C SER A 35 6.57 1.86 20.60
N ALA A 36 6.47 0.67 21.18
CA ALA A 36 5.40 -0.31 20.90
C ALA A 36 3.99 0.28 21.04
N THR A 37 3.83 1.32 21.87
CA THR A 37 2.60 2.10 22.03
C THR A 37 2.19 2.81 20.73
N GLU A 38 3.14 3.35 19.97
CA GLU A 38 2.88 4.05 18.71
C GLU A 38 2.45 3.08 17.60
N PHE A 39 3.02 1.86 17.59
CA PHE A 39 2.62 0.81 16.66
C PHE A 39 1.20 0.30 16.95
N GLY A 40 0.88 0.03 18.22
CA GLY A 40 -0.46 -0.38 18.65
C GLY A 40 -1.53 0.67 18.33
N GLN A 41 -1.22 1.95 18.47
CA GLN A 41 -2.12 3.04 18.07
C GLN A 41 -2.35 3.08 16.55
N LYS A 42 -1.32 2.86 15.73
CA LYS A 42 -1.43 2.83 14.26
C LYS A 42 -2.27 1.65 13.77
N GLU A 43 -2.12 0.48 14.36
CA GLU A 43 -2.93 -0.69 13.99
C GLU A 43 -4.39 -0.53 14.43
N SER A 44 -4.64 0.04 15.61
CA SER A 44 -6.00 0.37 16.06
C SER A 44 -6.68 1.41 15.16
N ALA A 45 -5.94 2.44 14.73
CA ALA A 45 -6.45 3.45 13.80
C ALA A 45 -6.81 2.81 12.46
N LYS A 46 -5.91 2.01 11.87
CA LYS A 46 -6.15 1.23 10.66
C LYS A 46 -7.45 0.42 10.74
N GLN A 47 -7.64 -0.36 11.80
CA GLN A 47 -8.82 -1.19 11.97
C GLN A 47 -10.10 -0.34 12.05
N ALA A 48 -10.04 0.80 12.74
CA ALA A 48 -11.16 1.74 12.80
C ALA A 48 -11.49 2.34 11.42
N GLY A 49 -10.47 2.78 10.66
CA GLY A 49 -10.64 3.30 9.30
C GLY A 49 -11.28 2.29 8.34
N LEU A 50 -10.78 1.06 8.34
CA LEU A 50 -11.34 -0.04 7.56
C LEU A 50 -12.80 -0.33 7.92
N ALA A 51 -13.12 -0.38 9.22
CA ALA A 51 -14.49 -0.62 9.68
C ALA A 51 -15.48 0.47 9.22
N ILE A 52 -15.02 1.72 9.14
CA ILE A 52 -15.82 2.85 8.61
C ILE A 52 -16.06 2.68 7.10
N LEU A 53 -15.01 2.39 6.32
CA LEU A 53 -15.14 2.19 4.88
C LEU A 53 -16.04 0.99 4.55
N ASP A 54 -15.96 -0.06 5.35
CA ASP A 54 -16.86 -1.21 5.28
C ASP A 54 -18.32 -0.85 5.55
N ARG A 55 -18.56 0.04 6.50
CA ARG A 55 -19.91 0.55 6.79
C ARG A 55 -20.42 1.41 5.64
N ILE A 56 -19.59 2.28 5.07
CA ILE A 56 -19.93 3.06 3.87
C ILE A 56 -20.27 2.12 2.70
N ALA A 57 -19.47 1.09 2.47
CA ALA A 57 -19.70 0.15 1.38
C ALA A 57 -21.02 -0.61 1.52
N ARG A 58 -21.39 -1.01 2.75
CA ARG A 58 -22.66 -1.68 3.05
C ARG A 58 -23.87 -0.76 3.02
N ALA A 59 -23.70 0.52 3.38
CA ALA A 59 -24.78 1.50 3.40
C ALA A 59 -25.05 2.12 2.01
N GLY A 60 -24.08 2.04 1.10
CA GLY A 60 -24.24 2.44 -0.29
C GLY A 60 -25.35 1.67 -0.98
N SER A 61 -26.12 2.35 -1.83
CA SER A 61 -27.14 1.72 -2.64
C SER A 61 -26.49 0.81 -3.70
N PRO A 62 -27.14 -0.29 -4.12
CA PRO A 62 -26.59 -1.16 -5.16
C PRO A 62 -26.44 -0.43 -6.50
N GLY A 63 -25.64 -0.97 -7.42
CA GLY A 63 -25.54 -0.46 -8.79
C GLY A 63 -24.12 -0.19 -9.27
N LEU A 64 -23.12 -0.28 -8.39
CA LEU A 64 -21.71 -0.33 -8.78
C LEU A 64 -21.18 -1.76 -8.73
N ARG A 65 -20.22 -2.04 -9.62
CA ARG A 65 -19.42 -3.25 -9.59
C ARG A 65 -17.97 -2.90 -9.89
N ILE A 66 -17.05 -3.51 -9.15
CA ILE A 66 -15.61 -3.43 -9.38
C ILE A 66 -15.02 -4.85 -9.41
N TRP A 67 -14.11 -5.10 -10.34
CA TRP A 67 -13.45 -6.39 -10.51
C TRP A 67 -12.13 -6.22 -11.26
N THR A 68 -11.30 -7.27 -11.28
CA THR A 68 -10.07 -7.35 -12.07
C THR A 68 -10.35 -7.85 -13.48
N ASN A 69 -9.69 -7.30 -14.50
CA ASN A 69 -10.03 -7.62 -15.89
C ASN A 69 -9.72 -9.06 -16.28
N ASP A 70 -8.75 -9.69 -15.61
CA ASP A 70 -8.38 -11.08 -15.78
C ASP A 70 -9.19 -12.04 -14.87
N GLY A 71 -10.10 -11.49 -14.05
CA GLY A 71 -10.97 -12.24 -13.15
C GLY A 71 -10.25 -12.87 -11.95
N ARG A 72 -8.95 -12.63 -11.77
CA ARG A 72 -8.19 -13.17 -10.64
C ARG A 72 -8.42 -12.37 -9.37
N THR A 73 -8.36 -13.04 -8.23
CA THR A 73 -8.35 -12.44 -6.89
C THR A 73 -7.06 -12.75 -6.13
N ALA A 74 -6.09 -13.37 -6.80
CA ALA A 74 -4.81 -13.77 -6.24
C ALA A 74 -3.70 -13.41 -7.23
N TYR A 75 -2.71 -12.68 -6.73
CA TYR A 75 -1.60 -12.14 -7.51
C TYR A 75 -0.28 -12.35 -6.76
N THR A 76 0.80 -12.37 -7.53
CA THR A 76 2.16 -12.31 -7.02
C THR A 76 2.72 -10.90 -7.16
N VAL A 77 3.60 -10.50 -6.24
CA VAL A 77 4.33 -9.22 -6.36
C VAL A 77 4.98 -9.13 -7.75
N GLY A 78 4.74 -8.02 -8.45
CA GLY A 78 5.15 -7.77 -9.83
C GLY A 78 4.03 -7.95 -10.86
N ASP A 79 2.98 -8.71 -10.57
CA ASP A 79 1.86 -8.93 -11.49
C ASP A 79 1.22 -7.60 -11.90
N HIS A 80 0.85 -7.47 -13.17
CA HIS A 80 0.08 -6.31 -13.63
C HIS A 80 -1.37 -6.40 -13.15
N LEU A 81 -1.86 -5.32 -12.56
CA LEU A 81 -3.23 -5.17 -12.12
C LEU A 81 -3.99 -4.25 -13.07
N THR A 82 -5.15 -4.71 -13.50
CA THR A 82 -6.11 -3.89 -14.23
C THR A 82 -7.48 -4.10 -13.62
N PHE A 83 -8.11 -3.00 -13.22
CA PHE A 83 -9.43 -3.01 -12.61
C PHE A 83 -10.46 -2.44 -13.56
N SER A 84 -11.68 -2.89 -13.42
CA SER A 84 -12.84 -2.38 -14.13
C SER A 84 -13.90 -1.96 -13.15
N VAL A 85 -14.54 -0.83 -13.44
CA VAL A 85 -15.73 -0.40 -12.71
C VAL A 85 -16.86 -0.12 -13.69
N THR A 86 -18.07 -0.57 -13.35
CA THR A 86 -19.31 -0.21 -14.07
C THR A 86 -20.36 0.25 -13.10
N SER A 87 -21.26 1.10 -13.60
CA SER A 87 -22.46 1.55 -12.91
C SER A 87 -23.70 1.28 -13.77
N ASP A 88 -24.82 0.94 -13.14
CA ASP A 88 -26.14 0.86 -13.79
C ASP A 88 -26.85 2.22 -13.90
N ARG A 89 -26.28 3.27 -13.28
CA ARG A 89 -26.79 4.64 -13.27
C ARG A 89 -25.68 5.68 -13.32
N GLU A 90 -26.06 6.93 -13.52
CA GLU A 90 -25.11 8.03 -13.65
C GLU A 90 -24.47 8.38 -12.31
N LEU A 91 -23.17 8.13 -12.20
CA LEU A 91 -22.39 8.40 -10.99
C LEU A 91 -20.98 8.82 -11.35
N TYR A 92 -20.44 9.73 -10.55
CA TYR A 92 -19.00 10.00 -10.50
C TYR A 92 -18.34 8.94 -9.65
N VAL A 93 -17.38 8.20 -10.21
CA VAL A 93 -16.70 7.11 -9.50
C VAL A 93 -15.32 7.53 -9.02
N THR A 94 -15.07 7.28 -7.74
CA THR A 94 -13.76 7.32 -7.09
C THR A 94 -13.41 5.91 -6.61
N VAL A 95 -12.19 5.45 -6.87
CA VAL A 95 -11.71 4.14 -6.40
C VAL A 95 -10.66 4.36 -5.32
N LEU A 96 -10.84 3.71 -4.18
CA LEU A 96 -9.88 3.66 -3.08
C LEU A 96 -9.26 2.27 -3.06
N HIS A 97 -7.93 2.20 -3.05
CA HIS A 97 -7.17 0.98 -2.82
C HIS A 97 -6.61 1.02 -1.40
N ILE A 98 -6.74 -0.10 -0.69
CA ILE A 98 -6.21 -0.27 0.66
C ILE A 98 -5.40 -1.54 0.65
N ASP A 99 -4.13 -1.46 1.03
CA ASP A 99 -3.28 -2.64 1.11
C ASP A 99 -3.46 -3.40 2.44
N SER A 100 -2.68 -4.47 2.61
CA SER A 100 -2.69 -5.26 3.84
C SER A 100 -2.20 -4.49 5.08
N HIS A 101 -1.43 -3.42 4.92
CA HIS A 101 -1.06 -2.51 6.01
C HIS A 101 -2.08 -1.38 6.25
N GLY A 102 -3.17 -1.29 5.48
CA GLY A 102 -4.23 -0.30 5.73
C GLY A 102 -3.95 1.10 5.21
N THR A 103 -2.88 1.28 4.45
CA THR A 103 -2.55 2.54 3.76
C THR A 103 -3.49 2.69 2.58
N VAL A 104 -4.14 3.84 2.49
CA VAL A 104 -5.15 4.14 1.47
C VAL A 104 -4.54 4.94 0.33
N THR A 105 -4.82 4.53 -0.90
CA THR A 105 -4.49 5.30 -2.10
C THR A 105 -5.73 5.53 -2.94
N ILE A 106 -5.89 6.75 -3.44
CA ILE A 106 -6.98 7.08 -4.37
C ILE A 106 -6.53 6.79 -5.80
N LEU A 107 -7.20 5.85 -6.48
CA LEU A 107 -6.95 5.52 -7.87
C LEU A 107 -7.77 6.42 -8.80
N GLN A 108 -7.07 7.20 -9.63
CA GLN A 108 -7.68 8.15 -10.56
C GLN A 108 -7.75 7.58 -11.99
N SER A 109 -8.89 7.79 -12.65
CA SER A 109 -9.07 7.52 -14.09
C SER A 109 -8.79 8.80 -14.88
N GLY A 110 -7.52 9.13 -15.09
CA GLY A 110 -7.09 10.33 -15.81
C GLY A 110 -6.76 11.50 -14.88
N ASP A 111 -6.88 12.74 -15.38
CA ASP A 111 -6.49 13.96 -14.64
C ASP A 111 -7.54 14.41 -13.61
N THR A 112 -8.70 13.75 -13.56
CA THR A 112 -9.75 14.02 -12.58
C THR A 112 -9.85 12.88 -11.55
N PRO A 113 -9.98 13.19 -10.24
CA PRO A 113 -10.09 12.19 -9.18
C PRO A 113 -11.34 11.32 -9.26
N SER A 114 -12.33 11.80 -10.00
CA SER A 114 -13.57 11.10 -10.28
C SER A 114 -13.77 11.02 -11.80
N ALA A 115 -14.21 9.87 -12.28
CA ALA A 115 -14.66 9.72 -13.66
C ALA A 115 -16.18 9.57 -13.69
N LEU A 116 -16.85 10.33 -14.56
CA LEU A 116 -18.28 10.18 -14.77
C LEU A 116 -18.56 8.86 -15.51
N LEU A 117 -19.23 7.94 -14.82
CA LEU A 117 -19.92 6.82 -15.44
C LEU A 117 -21.33 7.27 -15.77
N GLY A 118 -21.54 7.73 -17.01
CA GLY A 118 -22.88 8.05 -17.52
C GLY A 118 -23.77 6.79 -17.61
N ILE A 119 -25.10 6.99 -17.57
CA ILE A 119 -26.08 5.91 -17.75
C ILE A 119 -25.80 5.21 -19.08
N GLN A 120 -25.46 3.92 -19.02
CA GLN A 120 -25.35 2.88 -20.07
C GLN A 120 -24.10 2.00 -19.86
N ASN A 121 -23.97 1.31 -18.72
CA ASN A 121 -22.96 0.25 -18.52
C ASN A 121 -21.53 0.62 -18.95
N ARG A 122 -21.18 1.92 -18.90
CA ARG A 122 -19.87 2.37 -19.33
C ARG A 122 -18.86 1.77 -18.37
N LYS A 123 -17.94 1.01 -18.94
CA LYS A 123 -16.83 0.41 -18.22
C LYS A 123 -15.69 1.42 -18.18
N ILE A 124 -15.26 1.81 -16.99
CA ILE A 124 -13.95 2.45 -16.81
C ILE A 124 -12.93 1.37 -16.49
N THR A 125 -11.71 1.54 -17.02
CA THR A 125 -10.57 0.68 -16.71
C THR A 125 -9.54 1.50 -15.95
N LEU A 126 -8.94 0.91 -14.93
CA LEU A 126 -7.84 1.47 -14.15
C LEU A 126 -6.64 0.52 -14.27
N PRO A 127 -5.50 0.97 -14.81
CA PRO A 127 -5.31 2.25 -15.50
C PRO A 127 -6.15 2.35 -16.79
N PRO A 128 -6.47 3.58 -17.27
CA PRO A 128 -7.19 3.75 -18.53
C PRO A 128 -6.34 3.27 -19.72
N THR A 129 -6.99 2.88 -20.82
CA THR A 129 -6.30 2.43 -22.03
C THR A 129 -5.36 3.53 -22.54
N GLY A 130 -4.08 3.18 -22.75
CA GLY A 130 -3.05 4.13 -23.21
C GLY A 130 -2.46 5.00 -22.09
N ALA A 131 -2.78 4.75 -20.82
CA ALA A 131 -2.15 5.44 -19.70
C ALA A 131 -0.61 5.29 -19.76
N PRO A 132 0.15 6.34 -19.43
CA PRO A 132 1.62 6.29 -19.39
C PRO A 132 2.13 5.57 -18.13
N TYR A 133 1.30 4.78 -17.47
CA TYR A 133 1.60 4.08 -16.23
C TYR A 133 0.86 2.76 -16.14
N GLN A 134 1.38 1.87 -15.30
CA GLN A 134 0.80 0.56 -15.01
C GLN A 134 0.63 0.43 -13.50
N ILE A 135 -0.38 -0.35 -13.09
CA ILE A 135 -0.55 -0.75 -11.71
C ILE A 135 0.03 -2.15 -11.56
N HIS A 136 0.85 -2.35 -10.54
CA HIS A 136 1.41 -3.65 -10.21
C HIS A 136 0.97 -4.08 -8.81
N ALA A 137 0.80 -5.39 -8.64
CA ALA A 137 0.77 -6.03 -7.33
C ALA A 137 2.10 -5.73 -6.64
N ASN A 138 2.03 -5.02 -5.53
CA ASN A 138 3.21 -4.60 -4.79
C ASN A 138 3.10 -5.11 -3.35
N GLN A 139 4.21 -5.07 -2.66
CA GLN A 139 4.20 -5.25 -1.22
C GLN A 139 3.47 -4.08 -0.53
N PRO A 140 2.90 -4.33 0.67
CA PRO A 140 2.99 -5.54 1.47
C PRO A 140 2.13 -6.71 0.96
N VAL A 141 2.58 -7.93 1.25
CA VAL A 141 1.77 -9.14 0.99
C VAL A 141 0.58 -9.21 1.95
N GLY A 142 -0.47 -9.90 1.52
CA GLY A 142 -1.69 -10.09 2.28
C GLY A 142 -2.94 -9.71 1.49
N ILE A 143 -4.03 -9.46 2.21
CA ILE A 143 -5.29 -9.05 1.60
C ILE A 143 -5.27 -7.54 1.36
N GLU A 144 -5.60 -7.15 0.14
CA GLU A 144 -5.88 -5.78 -0.25
C GLU A 144 -7.36 -5.65 -0.59
N THR A 145 -7.91 -4.47 -0.34
CA THR A 145 -9.31 -4.16 -0.61
C THR A 145 -9.41 -2.94 -1.51
N LEU A 146 -10.20 -3.06 -2.58
CA LEU A 146 -10.64 -1.93 -3.38
C LEU A 146 -12.08 -1.56 -3.04
N TYR A 147 -12.31 -0.26 -2.84
CA TYR A 147 -13.64 0.32 -2.73
C TYR A 147 -13.90 1.21 -3.93
N ALA A 148 -14.93 0.91 -4.70
CA ALA A 148 -15.49 1.85 -5.68
C ALA A 148 -16.63 2.62 -5.03
N LEU A 149 -16.53 3.94 -4.97
CA LEU A 149 -17.57 4.84 -4.49
C LEU A 149 -18.13 5.61 -5.68
N GLY A 150 -19.44 5.59 -5.87
CA GLY A 150 -20.12 6.33 -6.91
C GLY A 150 -21.06 7.35 -6.31
N THR A 151 -20.84 8.62 -6.63
CA THR A 151 -21.58 9.74 -6.06
C THR A 151 -22.34 10.54 -7.12
N PRO A 152 -23.48 11.17 -6.79
CA PRO A 152 -24.22 12.02 -7.73
C PRO A 152 -23.42 13.24 -8.21
N LEU A 153 -22.48 13.72 -7.39
CA LEU A 153 -21.58 14.82 -7.69
C LEU A 153 -20.12 14.35 -7.58
N PRO A 154 -19.17 14.95 -8.32
CA PRO A 154 -17.77 14.54 -8.24
C PRO A 154 -17.21 14.79 -6.85
N LEU A 155 -16.54 13.78 -6.27
CA LEU A 155 -15.77 13.96 -5.05
C LEU A 155 -14.50 14.74 -5.38
N GLN A 156 -14.39 15.95 -4.83
CA GLN A 156 -13.19 16.76 -5.02
C GLN A 156 -12.10 16.30 -4.05
N THR A 157 -10.87 16.10 -4.55
CA THR A 157 -9.72 15.67 -3.75
C THR A 157 -9.49 16.58 -2.55
N GLN A 158 -9.71 17.90 -2.70
CA GLN A 158 -9.56 18.87 -1.61
C GLN A 158 -10.52 18.67 -0.44
N TRP A 159 -11.62 17.93 -0.63
CA TRP A 159 -12.53 17.55 0.47
C TRP A 159 -12.05 16.30 1.18
N LEU A 160 -11.31 15.45 0.47
CA LEU A 160 -10.83 14.16 0.96
C LEU A 160 -9.45 14.29 1.60
N LEU A 161 -8.62 15.18 1.07
CA LEU A 161 -7.21 15.32 1.36
C LEU A 161 -6.83 16.77 1.63
N THR A 162 -5.86 16.94 2.52
CA THR A 162 -5.26 18.23 2.84
C THR A 162 -3.88 18.33 2.21
N GLY A 163 -3.69 19.29 1.30
CA GLY A 163 -2.35 19.67 0.80
C GLY A 163 -1.68 18.71 -0.19
N VAL A 164 -2.41 17.78 -0.83
CA VAL A 164 -1.84 16.83 -1.79
C VAL A 164 -2.17 17.21 -3.23
N THR A 165 -1.14 17.38 -4.06
CA THR A 165 -1.25 17.74 -5.49
C THR A 165 -0.87 16.60 -6.45
N GLU A 166 -0.46 15.45 -5.92
CA GLU A 166 0.00 14.31 -6.73
C GLU A 166 -1.16 13.51 -7.34
N PRO A 167 -0.99 12.93 -8.55
CA PRO A 167 -2.04 12.21 -9.27
C PRO A 167 -2.47 10.87 -8.64
N PHE A 168 -1.82 10.40 -7.58
CA PHE A 168 -2.23 9.24 -6.78
C PHE A 168 -1.86 9.50 -5.32
N PRO A 169 -2.69 10.26 -4.60
CA PRO A 169 -2.39 10.59 -3.22
C PRO A 169 -2.41 9.32 -2.36
N VAL A 170 -1.34 9.14 -1.60
CA VAL A 170 -1.10 7.99 -0.72
C VAL A 170 -1.19 8.51 0.70
N LEU A 171 -2.06 7.90 1.49
CA LEU A 171 -2.32 8.28 2.86
C LEU A 171 -1.77 7.21 3.79
N ASP A 172 -1.00 7.64 4.78
CA ASP A 172 -0.58 6.73 5.84
C ASP A 172 -1.78 6.23 6.66
N THR A 173 -1.56 5.31 7.61
CA THR A 173 -2.66 4.69 8.39
C THR A 173 -3.43 5.70 9.26
N GLY A 174 -2.78 6.75 9.76
CA GLY A 174 -3.44 7.81 10.52
C GLY A 174 -4.31 8.70 9.64
N GLU A 175 -3.81 9.07 8.48
CA GLU A 175 -4.52 9.83 7.46
C GLU A 175 -5.68 9.01 6.84
N SER A 176 -5.51 7.70 6.71
CA SER A 176 -6.51 6.76 6.20
C SER A 176 -7.78 6.73 7.06
N SER A 177 -7.60 6.74 8.39
CA SER A 177 -8.71 6.80 9.35
C SER A 177 -9.46 8.13 9.25
N SER A 178 -8.70 9.22 9.12
CA SER A 178 -9.24 10.56 8.96
C SER A 178 -10.00 10.72 7.63
N LEU A 179 -9.49 10.13 6.55
CA LEU A 179 -10.17 10.06 5.26
C LEU A 179 -11.50 9.31 5.38
N ALA A 180 -11.50 8.14 6.03
CA ALA A 180 -12.71 7.34 6.19
C ALA A 180 -13.81 8.11 6.94
N LEU A 181 -13.45 8.82 8.03
CA LEU A 181 -14.38 9.69 8.76
C LEU A 181 -14.88 10.87 7.92
N ARG A 182 -14.01 11.52 7.14
CA ARG A 182 -14.41 12.61 6.24
C ARG A 182 -15.38 12.11 5.17
N LEU A 183 -15.12 10.95 4.58
CA LEU A 183 -16.01 10.31 3.62
C LEU A 183 -17.36 9.95 4.24
N GLU A 184 -17.37 9.35 5.42
CA GLU A 184 -18.62 9.03 6.11
C GLU A 184 -19.46 10.28 6.36
N ASN A 185 -18.84 11.32 6.94
CA ASN A 185 -19.53 12.58 7.20
C ASN A 185 -20.06 13.20 5.90
N LEU A 186 -19.27 13.20 4.82
CA LEU A 186 -19.70 13.73 3.53
C LEU A 186 -20.87 12.93 2.95
N LEU A 187 -20.83 11.61 2.98
CA LEU A 187 -21.86 10.76 2.36
C LEU A 187 -23.16 10.68 3.19
N THR A 188 -23.07 10.89 4.50
CA THR A 188 -24.24 10.75 5.41
C THR A 188 -24.88 12.09 5.77
N GLN A 189 -24.10 13.16 5.92
CA GLN A 189 -24.62 14.45 6.41
C GLN A 189 -25.05 15.40 5.29
N ARG A 190 -24.61 15.15 4.05
CA ARG A 190 -24.85 16.06 2.93
C ARG A 190 -25.93 15.52 1.99
N PRO A 191 -27.09 16.19 1.87
CA PRO A 191 -28.21 15.72 1.05
C PRO A 191 -27.84 15.51 -0.43
N GLU A 192 -26.89 16.27 -0.96
CA GLU A 192 -26.44 16.17 -2.36
C GLU A 192 -25.74 14.85 -2.70
N PHE A 193 -25.25 14.11 -1.69
CA PHE A 193 -24.66 12.78 -1.84
C PHE A 193 -25.63 11.65 -1.52
N LYS A 194 -26.89 11.97 -1.22
CA LYS A 194 -27.92 10.95 -0.97
C LYS A 194 -28.06 10.04 -2.19
N GLY A 195 -28.09 8.73 -1.95
CA GLY A 195 -28.22 7.73 -3.00
C GLY A 195 -26.90 7.34 -3.67
N TYR A 196 -25.76 7.68 -3.06
CA TYR A 196 -24.46 7.11 -3.46
C TYR A 196 -24.51 5.59 -3.53
N ALA A 197 -23.68 5.03 -4.40
CA ALA A 197 -23.45 3.60 -4.51
C ALA A 197 -22.03 3.25 -4.08
N ALA A 198 -21.85 2.01 -3.65
CA ALA A 198 -20.53 1.51 -3.30
C ALA A 198 -20.38 0.04 -3.71
N ALA A 199 -19.14 -0.36 -4.00
CA ALA A 199 -18.78 -1.75 -4.24
C ALA A 199 -17.41 -2.04 -3.61
N ARG A 200 -17.25 -3.26 -3.11
CA ARG A 200 -16.01 -3.77 -2.50
C ARG A 200 -15.47 -4.93 -3.34
N PHE A 201 -14.16 -4.99 -3.50
CA PHE A 201 -13.46 -6.12 -4.10
C PHE A 201 -12.19 -6.42 -3.32
N ASP A 202 -12.02 -7.66 -2.90
CA ASP A 202 -10.84 -8.12 -2.16
C ASP A 202 -9.94 -8.94 -3.08
N GLN A 203 -8.63 -8.71 -2.95
CA GLN A 203 -7.60 -9.48 -3.63
C GLN A 203 -6.49 -9.87 -2.64
N SER A 204 -5.74 -10.90 -2.97
CA SER A 204 -4.58 -11.36 -2.20
C SER A 204 -3.30 -11.16 -3.00
N ILE A 205 -2.30 -10.55 -2.37
CA ILE A 205 -0.95 -10.40 -2.90
C ILE A 205 -0.02 -11.33 -2.13
N SER A 206 0.76 -12.12 -2.85
CA SER A 206 1.75 -13.06 -2.31
C SER A 206 3.13 -12.79 -2.91
N LEU A 207 4.18 -13.27 -2.26
CA LEU A 207 5.51 -13.27 -2.87
C LEU A 207 5.52 -14.26 -4.05
N PRO A 208 6.26 -13.98 -5.13
CA PRO A 208 6.52 -14.99 -6.14
C PRO A 208 7.19 -16.19 -5.47
N THR A 209 6.62 -17.37 -5.67
CA THR A 209 7.23 -18.62 -5.20
C THR A 209 8.41 -18.92 -6.12
N THR A 210 9.57 -18.32 -5.86
CA THR A 210 10.82 -18.86 -6.41
C THR A 210 10.96 -20.27 -5.85
N GLY A 211 11.06 -21.26 -6.73
CA GLY A 211 11.39 -22.62 -6.31
C GLY A 211 12.63 -22.60 -5.39
N ASP A 212 12.65 -23.51 -4.41
CA ASP A 212 13.52 -23.61 -3.20
C ASP A 212 15.05 -23.40 -3.35
N THR A 213 15.56 -23.02 -4.53
CA THR A 213 17.00 -22.91 -4.81
C THR A 213 17.44 -21.54 -5.31
N GLY A 214 16.53 -20.57 -5.51
CA GLY A 214 16.85 -19.23 -6.02
C GLY A 214 16.82 -18.14 -4.95
N PRO A 215 17.55 -17.02 -5.12
CA PRO A 215 17.34 -15.85 -4.28
C PRO A 215 15.91 -15.34 -4.49
N GLN A 216 15.24 -15.00 -3.39
CA GLN A 216 13.87 -14.46 -3.37
C GLN A 216 13.81 -13.09 -4.07
N TYR A 217 14.92 -12.37 -4.05
CA TYR A 217 15.08 -11.07 -4.71
C TYR A 217 16.21 -11.16 -5.72
N THR A 218 16.05 -10.53 -6.88
CA THR A 218 17.15 -10.37 -7.84
C THR A 218 17.54 -8.91 -7.91
N ALA A 219 18.83 -8.62 -8.13
CA ALA A 219 19.31 -7.25 -8.21
C ALA A 219 18.56 -6.47 -9.29
N GLN A 220 18.39 -7.07 -10.47
CA GLN A 220 17.65 -6.46 -11.58
C GLN A 220 16.18 -6.22 -11.23
N GLY A 221 15.50 -7.18 -10.59
CA GLY A 221 14.12 -7.00 -10.16
C GLY A 221 13.94 -5.86 -9.15
N ILE A 222 14.87 -5.72 -8.20
CA ILE A 222 14.88 -4.60 -7.26
C ILE A 222 15.11 -3.27 -7.99
N VAL A 223 16.09 -3.21 -8.90
CA VAL A 223 16.35 -1.97 -9.64
C VAL A 223 15.15 -1.60 -10.50
N GLU A 224 14.54 -2.54 -11.22
CA GLU A 224 13.30 -2.31 -11.97
C GLU A 224 12.17 -1.86 -11.04
N TYR A 225 12.04 -2.43 -9.84
CA TYR A 225 11.09 -2.01 -8.82
C TYR A 225 11.31 -0.57 -8.31
N PHE A 226 12.52 -0.02 -8.34
CA PHE A 226 12.78 1.36 -7.90
C PHE A 226 13.00 2.37 -9.04
N THR A 227 13.26 1.91 -10.28
CA THR A 227 13.63 2.78 -11.43
C THR A 227 12.59 2.84 -12.53
N THR A 228 11.75 1.81 -12.67
CA THR A 228 10.57 1.94 -13.52
C THR A 228 9.83 3.16 -13.00
N ARG A 229 9.37 4.04 -13.89
CA ARG A 229 8.47 5.15 -13.49
C ARG A 229 7.16 4.53 -13.03
N HIS A 230 7.22 4.00 -11.83
CA HIS A 230 6.11 3.62 -11.03
C HIS A 230 5.37 4.92 -10.80
N ARG A 231 4.28 5.14 -11.53
CA ARG A 231 3.10 5.65 -10.83
C ARG A 231 2.51 4.51 -10.01
N ALA A 232 3.37 3.84 -9.22
CA ALA A 232 2.89 2.98 -8.19
C ALA A 232 2.07 3.88 -7.30
N ILE A 233 0.99 3.29 -6.86
CA ILE A 233 0.04 3.75 -5.85
C ILE A 233 0.75 4.16 -4.53
N ARG A 234 2.09 4.07 -4.44
CA ARG A 234 2.98 4.32 -3.29
C ARG A 234 4.35 4.83 -3.73
N ARG A 235 5.08 5.45 -2.79
CA ARG A 235 6.55 5.45 -2.86
C ARG A 235 7.01 3.99 -2.87
N PRO A 236 7.92 3.59 -3.77
CA PRO A 236 8.45 2.23 -3.79
C PRO A 236 8.92 1.80 -2.39
N ARG A 237 8.36 0.69 -1.89
CA ARG A 237 8.72 0.06 -0.62
C ARG A 237 8.87 -1.43 -0.87
N LEU A 238 10.05 -1.95 -0.62
CA LEU A 238 10.35 -3.37 -0.74
C LEU A 238 10.46 -3.97 0.67
N ASP A 239 9.45 -4.75 1.05
CA ASP A 239 9.51 -5.59 2.25
C ASP A 239 10.42 -6.80 1.98
N LEU A 240 11.46 -6.90 2.79
CA LEU A 240 12.45 -7.96 2.72
C LEU A 240 12.12 -9.03 3.77
N ASP A 241 11.82 -10.25 3.36
CA ASP A 241 11.73 -11.40 4.27
C ASP A 241 13.14 -11.94 4.49
N ILE A 242 13.86 -11.38 5.47
CA ILE A 242 15.24 -11.73 5.78
C ILE A 242 15.23 -12.64 7.00
N LYS A 243 15.49 -13.92 6.77
CA LYS A 243 15.47 -14.94 7.83
C LYS A 243 16.80 -15.03 8.57
N PHE A 244 16.69 -15.06 9.89
CA PHE A 244 17.80 -15.28 10.81
C PHE A 244 17.71 -16.69 11.43
N GLU A 245 18.83 -17.18 11.93
CA GLU A 245 18.87 -18.38 12.76
C GLU A 245 18.09 -18.15 14.06
N PHE A 246 17.53 -19.22 14.62
CA PHE A 246 16.62 -19.12 15.76
C PHE A 246 17.30 -18.49 16.98
N GLY A 247 16.75 -17.38 17.49
CA GLY A 247 17.24 -16.69 18.69
C GLY A 247 18.57 -15.96 18.51
N GLU A 248 19.04 -15.81 17.27
CA GLU A 248 20.34 -15.22 16.96
C GLU A 248 20.21 -14.18 15.85
N ALA A 249 21.03 -13.12 15.89
CA ALA A 249 21.16 -12.17 14.79
C ALA A 249 22.06 -12.69 13.65
N ILE A 250 22.09 -14.02 13.44
CA ILE A 250 22.88 -14.67 12.40
C ILE A 250 22.01 -14.89 11.17
N LEU A 251 22.44 -14.38 10.03
CA LEU A 251 21.75 -14.57 8.76
C LEU A 251 21.83 -16.03 8.30
N THR A 252 20.68 -16.59 7.90
CA THR A 252 20.66 -17.88 7.20
C THR A 252 21.40 -17.79 5.86
N SER A 253 21.77 -18.95 5.28
CA SER A 253 22.41 -18.98 3.95
C SER A 253 21.56 -18.32 2.88
N GLN A 254 20.23 -18.52 2.93
CA GLN A 254 19.29 -17.90 2.01
C GLN A 254 19.28 -16.37 2.17
N ALA A 255 19.17 -15.89 3.42
CA ALA A 255 19.18 -14.45 3.70
C ALA A 255 20.47 -13.75 3.23
N LYS A 256 21.62 -14.42 3.31
CA LYS A 256 22.89 -13.90 2.75
C LYS A 256 22.82 -13.74 1.24
N ASN A 257 22.23 -14.69 0.53
CA ASN A 257 22.04 -14.62 -0.93
C ASN A 257 21.09 -13.47 -1.28
N ASP A 258 19.97 -13.36 -0.58
CA ASP A 258 18.98 -12.31 -0.78
C ASP A 258 19.57 -10.91 -0.53
N LEU A 259 20.28 -10.73 0.58
CA LEU A 259 20.97 -9.47 0.89
C LEU A 259 22.11 -9.16 -0.09
N SER A 260 22.75 -10.18 -0.67
CA SER A 260 23.71 -9.95 -1.75
C SER A 260 23.05 -9.37 -2.99
N GLU A 261 21.84 -9.81 -3.35
CA GLU A 261 21.08 -9.27 -4.48
C GLU A 261 20.59 -7.85 -4.19
N VAL A 262 20.15 -7.57 -2.96
CA VAL A 262 19.84 -6.21 -2.49
C VAL A 262 21.07 -5.29 -2.57
N GLY A 263 22.23 -5.76 -2.11
CA GLY A 263 23.48 -5.00 -2.18
C GLY A 263 23.90 -4.68 -3.62
N LYS A 264 23.77 -5.65 -4.54
CA LYS A 264 24.01 -5.44 -5.98
C LYS A 264 23.04 -4.41 -6.56
N ALA A 265 21.76 -4.48 -6.20
CA ALA A 265 20.76 -3.50 -6.67
C ALA A 265 21.09 -2.09 -6.19
N LEU A 266 21.42 -1.94 -4.91
CA LEU A 266 21.80 -0.66 -4.30
C LEU A 266 23.04 -0.01 -4.95
N ALA A 267 23.93 -0.82 -5.51
CA ALA A 267 25.10 -0.35 -6.23
C ALA A 267 24.81 0.06 -7.69
N ASP A 268 23.60 -0.19 -8.21
CA ASP A 268 23.22 0.17 -9.59
C ASP A 268 23.11 1.70 -9.73
N SER A 269 23.74 2.24 -10.77
CA SER A 269 23.79 3.68 -11.02
C SER A 269 22.42 4.32 -11.25
N ARG A 270 21.42 3.53 -11.67
CA ARG A 270 20.04 4.01 -11.83
C ARG A 270 19.35 4.31 -10.49
N LEU A 271 19.86 3.76 -9.38
CA LEU A 271 19.43 4.09 -8.02
C LEU A 271 20.28 5.20 -7.38
N SER A 272 21.28 5.74 -8.09
CA SER A 272 22.13 6.80 -7.54
C SER A 272 21.29 8.04 -7.18
N GLY A 273 21.55 8.60 -5.99
CA GLY A 273 20.81 9.75 -5.44
C GLY A 273 19.52 9.39 -4.70
N GLN A 274 19.14 8.11 -4.66
CA GLN A 274 18.05 7.63 -3.82
C GLN A 274 18.52 7.39 -2.37
N ASN A 275 17.64 7.65 -1.40
CA ASN A 275 17.89 7.40 0.02
C ASN A 275 17.08 6.18 0.46
N PHE A 276 17.75 5.18 1.02
CA PHE A 276 17.11 3.96 1.48
C PHE A 276 17.16 3.85 3.00
N ARG A 277 16.06 3.39 3.60
CA ARG A 277 15.98 3.06 5.02
C ARG A 277 15.67 1.59 5.19
N LEU A 278 16.52 0.86 5.92
CA LEU A 278 16.25 -0.50 6.35
C LEU A 278 15.63 -0.46 7.75
N ILE A 279 14.54 -1.21 7.93
CA ILE A 279 13.81 -1.32 9.20
C ILE A 279 13.69 -2.81 9.52
N GLY A 280 14.07 -3.22 10.73
CA GLY A 280 13.84 -4.57 11.24
C GLY A 280 12.65 -4.62 12.20
N HIS A 281 12.01 -5.78 12.29
CA HIS A 281 10.92 -6.06 13.22
C HIS A 281 11.16 -7.40 13.90
N THR A 282 11.01 -7.47 15.21
CA THR A 282 10.96 -8.70 16.02
C THR A 282 9.51 -9.14 16.23
N ASP A 283 9.30 -10.41 16.60
CA ASP A 283 7.96 -10.88 16.98
C ASP A 283 7.61 -10.47 18.43
N ASP A 284 6.41 -10.84 18.88
CA ASP A 284 5.91 -10.51 20.22
C ASP A 284 6.34 -11.50 21.30
N ILE A 285 7.35 -12.34 21.01
CA ILE A 285 7.87 -13.33 21.95
C ILE A 285 9.06 -12.74 22.70
N GLY A 286 9.05 -12.84 24.03
CA GLY A 286 10.12 -12.32 24.90
C GLY A 286 9.76 -11.02 25.59
N SER A 287 10.74 -10.38 26.23
CA SER A 287 10.55 -9.05 26.82
C SER A 287 10.70 -7.94 25.76
N PRO A 288 9.97 -6.82 25.90
CA PRO A 288 10.17 -5.66 25.01
C PRO A 288 11.62 -5.17 25.01
N GLU A 289 12.34 -5.25 26.14
CA GLU A 289 13.75 -4.84 26.20
C GLU A 289 14.66 -5.75 25.36
N GLU A 290 14.43 -7.07 25.37
CA GLU A 290 15.16 -8.02 24.53
C GLU A 290 14.87 -7.80 23.04
N ASN A 291 13.61 -7.52 22.69
CA ASN A 291 13.15 -7.37 21.32
C ASN A 291 13.61 -6.09 20.62
N VAL A 292 14.04 -5.08 21.37
CA VAL A 292 14.63 -3.84 20.82
C VAL A 292 16.14 -3.98 20.58
N LEU A 293 16.81 -4.94 21.25
CA LEU A 293 18.24 -5.21 21.09
C LEU A 293 18.56 -6.15 19.93
N LEU A 294 17.55 -6.84 19.39
CA LEU A 294 17.60 -7.73 18.24
C LEU A 294 17.24 -6.99 16.94
#